data_AF-A0A2N7BCC1-F1
#
_entry.id   AF-A0A2N7BCC1-F1
#
_cell.length_a   1.000
_cell.length_b   1.000
_cell.length_c   1.000
_cell.angle_alpha   90.00
_cell.angle_beta   90.00
_cell.angle_gamma   90.00
#
_symmetry.space_group_name_H-M   'P 1'
#
loop_
_entity.id
_entity.type
_entity.pdbx_description
1 polymer ?
#
loop_
_entity_poly.entity_id
_entity_poly.type
_entity_poly.pdbx_seq_one_letter_code
_entity_poly.pdbx_strand_id
1 'polypeptide(L)'
;MKYLALLLVPVFVLFAGWQYNDPDPLLWGTIYLLAAYAAFRAFQGKFNREMLLVLLIWSAAWAISSWSQMTAWEGFFSEGEGLTMKTPNQELAREACGLGIVAVAYLLFVGMSFAQKRSYEQ
;
A
#
# COMPACT_ATOMS: atom_id res chain seq x y z
N MET A 1 -18.17 -1.21 -5.13
CA MET A 1 -16.93 -1.73 -4.49
C MET A 1 -16.05 -2.54 -5.44
N LYS A 2 -16.53 -3.60 -6.13
CA LYS A 2 -15.64 -4.41 -7.01
C LYS A 2 -14.87 -3.61 -8.07
N TYR A 3 -15.49 -2.61 -8.70
CA TYR A 3 -14.81 -1.77 -9.69
C TYR A 3 -13.81 -0.79 -9.07
N LEU A 4 -13.98 -0.41 -7.80
CA LEU A 4 -12.96 0.33 -7.06
C LEU A 4 -11.73 -0.56 -6.83
N ALA A 5 -11.92 -1.83 -6.46
CA ALA A 5 -10.81 -2.78 -6.37
C ALA A 5 -10.12 -2.98 -7.73
N LEU A 6 -10.88 -3.02 -8.83
CA LEU A 6 -10.31 -3.07 -10.18
C LEU A 6 -9.49 -1.83 -10.53
N LEU A 7 -9.98 -0.62 -10.19
CA LEU A 7 -9.26 0.64 -10.40
C LEU A 7 -7.91 0.66 -9.66
N LEU A 8 -7.85 0.07 -8.46
CA LEU A 8 -6.61 0.04 -7.66
C LEU A 8 -5.53 -0.85 -8.27
N VAL A 9 -5.87 -1.80 -9.15
CA VAL A 9 -4.88 -2.68 -9.81
C VAL A 9 -3.86 -1.86 -10.64
N PRO A 10 -4.26 -1.10 -11.67
CA PRO A 10 -3.31 -0.30 -12.44
C PRO A 10 -2.63 0.77 -11.59
N VAL A 11 -3.31 1.33 -10.57
CA VAL A 11 -2.70 2.30 -9.65
C VAL A 11 -1.50 1.70 -8.92
N PHE A 12 -1.66 0.52 -8.31
CA PHE A 12 -0.57 -0.14 -7.61
C PHE A 12 0.53 -0.65 -8.55
N VAL A 13 0.19 -1.06 -9.78
CA VAL A 13 1.19 -1.38 -10.81
C VAL A 13 2.03 -0.15 -11.17
N LEU A 14 1.41 1.03 -11.32
CA LEU A 14 2.12 2.28 -11.55
C LEU A 14 3.02 2.65 -10.36
N PHE A 15 2.53 2.47 -9.12
CA PHE A 15 3.34 2.70 -7.93
C PHE A 15 4.55 1.76 -7.84
N ALA A 16 4.38 0.49 -8.20
CA ALA A 16 5.48 -0.47 -8.31
C ALA A 16 6.52 0.00 -9.34
N GLY A 17 6.07 0.48 -10.50
CA GLY A 17 6.96 1.06 -11.52
C GLY A 17 7.70 2.31 -11.03
N TRP A 18 7.09 3.12 -10.18
CA TRP A 18 7.75 4.30 -9.62
C TRP A 18 8.92 3.96 -8.67
N GLN A 19 8.93 2.74 -8.11
CA GLN A 19 9.96 2.29 -7.17
C GLN A 19 11.32 2.05 -7.83
N TYR A 20 11.43 2.08 -9.16
CA TYR A 20 12.75 2.08 -9.82
C TYR A 20 13.62 3.30 -9.42
N ASN A 21 13.01 4.36 -8.89
CA ASN A 21 13.70 5.54 -8.36
C ASN A 21 14.01 5.44 -6.86
N ASP A 22 13.84 4.26 -6.27
CA ASP A 22 14.07 4.02 -4.85
C ASP A 22 15.37 3.21 -4.65
N PRO A 23 16.12 3.40 -3.54
CA PRO A 23 17.30 2.59 -3.24
C PRO A 23 17.03 1.08 -3.23
N ASP A 24 15.83 0.66 -2.79
CA ASP A 24 15.43 -0.75 -2.69
C ASP A 24 14.23 -1.10 -3.59
N PRO A 25 14.38 -1.05 -4.93
CA PRO A 25 13.27 -1.14 -5.88
C PRO A 25 12.55 -2.50 -5.82
N LEU A 26 13.28 -3.58 -5.51
CA LEU A 26 12.72 -4.92 -5.43
C LEU A 26 11.76 -5.07 -4.24
N LEU A 27 12.14 -4.53 -3.08
CA LEU A 27 11.36 -4.60 -1.86
C LEU A 27 10.04 -3.83 -2.03
N TRP A 28 10.15 -2.54 -2.38
CA TRP A 28 8.98 -1.67 -2.52
C TRP A 28 8.11 -2.07 -3.72
N GLY A 29 8.73 -2.44 -4.84
CA GLY A 29 8.02 -2.96 -6.00
C GLY A 29 7.19 -4.20 -5.65
N THR A 30 7.76 -5.13 -4.88
CA THR A 30 7.04 -6.34 -4.44
C THR A 30 5.85 -6.01 -3.54
N ILE A 31 5.99 -5.06 -2.61
CA ILE A 31 4.89 -4.62 -1.73
C ILE A 31 3.70 -4.09 -2.55
N TYR A 32 3.95 -3.23 -3.53
CA TYR A 32 2.89 -2.70 -4.40
C TYR A 32 2.31 -3.76 -5.33
N LEU A 33 3.12 -4.68 -5.86
CA LEU A 33 2.60 -5.79 -6.68
C LEU A 33 1.73 -6.77 -5.88
N LEU A 34 2.05 -7.01 -4.61
CA LEU A 34 1.19 -7.79 -3.71
C LEU A 34 -0.14 -7.07 -3.47
N ALA A 35 -0.13 -5.74 -3.30
CA ALA A 35 -1.34 -4.94 -3.17
C ALA A 35 -2.19 -4.97 -4.45
N ALA A 36 -1.55 -4.86 -5.62
CA ALA A 36 -2.21 -5.00 -6.93
C ALA A 36 -2.84 -6.38 -7.11
N TYR A 37 -2.14 -7.43 -6.71
CA TYR A 37 -2.66 -8.80 -6.73
C TYR A 37 -3.88 -8.93 -5.81
N ALA A 38 -3.80 -8.47 -4.56
CA ALA A 38 -4.93 -8.49 -3.62
C ALA A 38 -6.14 -7.72 -4.18
N ALA A 39 -5.92 -6.56 -4.81
CA ALA A 39 -6.95 -5.77 -5.46
C ALA A 39 -7.64 -6.54 -6.60
N PHE A 40 -6.86 -7.23 -7.44
CA PHE A 40 -7.38 -8.08 -8.51
C PHE A 40 -8.21 -9.25 -7.97
N ARG A 41 -7.74 -9.90 -6.89
CA ARG A 41 -8.50 -10.97 -6.21
C ARG A 41 -9.80 -10.46 -5.59
N ALA A 42 -9.78 -9.26 -5.00
CA ALA A 42 -10.97 -8.60 -4.47
C ALA A 42 -11.98 -8.26 -5.57
N PHE A 43 -11.53 -7.83 -6.75
CA PHE A 43 -12.40 -7.64 -7.92
C PHE A 43 -13.09 -8.96 -8.35
N GLN A 44 -12.38 -10.08 -8.31
CA GLN A 44 -12.93 -11.42 -8.57
C GLN A 44 -13.86 -11.93 -7.45
N GLY A 45 -14.04 -11.17 -6.36
CA GLY A 45 -14.81 -11.61 -5.20
C GLY A 45 -14.15 -12.77 -4.45
N LYS A 46 -12.82 -12.91 -4.54
CA LYS A 46 -12.04 -13.97 -3.89
C LYS A 46 -11.20 -13.36 -2.78
N PHE A 47 -11.57 -13.62 -1.53
CA PHE A 47 -10.89 -13.06 -0.36
C PHE A 47 -10.25 -14.16 0.49
N ASN A 48 -8.94 -14.07 0.73
CA ASN A 48 -8.29 -14.77 1.83
C ASN A 48 -8.16 -13.80 3.00
N ARG A 49 -9.10 -13.88 3.95
CA ARG A 49 -9.20 -12.90 5.05
C ARG A 49 -7.97 -12.92 5.96
N GLU A 50 -7.49 -14.11 6.30
CA GLU A 50 -6.33 -14.24 7.18
C GLU A 50 -5.09 -13.60 6.56
N MET A 51 -4.85 -13.86 5.27
CA MET A 51 -3.75 -13.21 4.54
C MET A 51 -3.92 -11.68 4.50
N LEU A 52 -5.13 -11.19 4.22
CA LEU A 52 -5.40 -9.75 4.18
C LEU A 52 -5.20 -9.08 5.54
N LEU A 53 -5.60 -9.74 6.64
CA LEU A 53 -5.40 -9.23 8.00
C LEU A 53 -3.91 -9.21 8.38
N VAL A 54 -3.16 -10.26 8.06
CA VAL A 54 -1.70 -10.29 8.26
C VAL A 54 -1.03 -9.16 7.50
N LEU A 55 -1.34 -9.00 6.21
CA LEU A 55 -0.77 -7.94 5.38
C LEU A 55 -1.18 -6.54 5.87
N LEU A 56 -2.42 -6.35 6.30
CA LEU A 56 -2.91 -5.12 6.89
C LEU A 56 -2.13 -4.75 8.16
N ILE A 57 -2.04 -5.68 9.12
CA ILE A 57 -1.36 -5.42 10.39
C ILE A 57 0.12 -5.15 10.15
N TRP A 58 0.78 -5.95 9.31
CA TRP A 58 2.18 -5.78 8.99
C TRP A 58 2.47 -4.43 8.32
N SER A 59 1.71 -4.07 7.28
CA SER A 59 1.88 -2.78 6.59
C SER A 59 1.55 -1.59 7.48
N ALA A 60 0.49 -1.66 8.28
CA ALA A 60 0.14 -0.60 9.23
C ALA A 60 1.19 -0.43 10.34
N ALA A 61 1.68 -1.53 10.93
CA ALA A 61 2.70 -1.49 11.97
C ALA A 61 4.01 -0.91 11.43
N TRP A 62 4.42 -1.32 10.23
CA TRP A 62 5.63 -0.78 9.61
C TRP A 62 5.46 0.68 9.17
N ALA A 63 4.27 1.09 8.70
CA ALA A 63 3.98 2.49 8.42
C ALA A 63 4.14 3.36 9.68
N ILE A 64 3.54 2.94 10.79
CA ILE A 64 3.63 3.66 12.09
C ILE A 64 5.07 3.68 12.59
N SER A 65 5.78 2.55 12.51
CA SER A 65 7.17 2.46 12.93
C SER A 65 8.07 3.38 12.10
N SER A 66 7.92 3.41 10.78
CA SER A 66 8.70 4.29 9.89
C SER A 66 8.39 5.76 10.18
N TRP A 67 7.12 6.08 10.39
CA TRP A 67 6.71 7.44 10.77
C TRP A 67 7.32 7.87 12.11
N SER A 68 7.36 6.97 13.10
CA SER A 68 7.88 7.26 14.44
C SER A 68 9.40 7.42 14.51
N GLN A 69 10.12 6.92 13.51
CA GLN A 69 11.58 7.06 13.41
C GLN A 69 12.01 8.42 12.87
N MET A 70 11.10 9.16 12.23
CA MET A 70 11.40 10.50 11.73
C MET A 70 11.70 11.45 12.89
N THR A 71 12.81 12.17 12.79
CA THR A 71 13.21 13.17 13.81
C THR A 71 12.61 14.54 13.53
N ALA A 72 12.30 14.83 12.27
CA ALA A 72 11.65 16.05 11.82
C ALA A 72 10.81 15.78 10.57
N TRP A 73 9.78 16.60 10.36
CA TRP A 73 9.04 16.63 9.11
C TRP A 73 9.75 17.54 8.10
N GLU A 74 10.20 16.95 6.98
CA GLU A 74 10.96 17.64 5.92
C GLU A 74 10.23 17.60 4.57
N GLY A 75 8.94 17.23 4.57
CA GLY A 75 8.15 17.04 3.35
C GLY A 75 8.45 15.72 2.64
N PHE A 76 8.11 15.66 1.34
CA PHE A 76 8.34 14.48 0.49
C PHE A 76 9.35 14.72 -0.64
N PHE A 77 9.72 15.98 -0.87
CA PHE A 77 10.54 16.41 -2.01
C PHE A 77 11.55 17.44 -1.55
N SER A 78 12.78 17.32 -2.06
CA SER A 78 13.80 18.36 -1.95
C SER A 78 13.53 19.46 -2.96
N GLU A 79 13.62 20.72 -2.53
CA GLU A 79 13.45 21.87 -3.43
C GLU A 79 14.51 21.83 -4.54
N GLY A 80 14.08 21.83 -5.80
CA GLY A 80 14.97 21.87 -6.97
C GLY A 80 15.59 20.54 -7.40
N GLU A 81 15.56 19.49 -6.56
CA GLU A 81 16.24 18.20 -6.86
C GLU A 81 15.30 17.01 -7.13
N GLY A 82 13.98 17.26 -7.15
CA GLY A 82 12.99 16.30 -7.61
C GLY A 82 12.94 15.02 -6.77
N LEU A 83 12.95 13.86 -7.44
CA LEU A 83 12.79 12.52 -6.82
C LEU A 83 14.13 11.85 -6.48
N THR A 84 15.25 12.45 -6.90
CA THR A 84 16.57 11.82 -6.97
C THR A 84 17.40 11.96 -5.70
N MET A 85 17.23 13.06 -4.96
CA MET A 85 17.90 13.28 -3.68
C MET A 85 16.84 13.43 -2.59
N LYS A 86 16.91 12.53 -1.61
CA LYS A 86 15.98 12.47 -0.48
C LYS A 86 16.81 12.50 0.80
N THR A 87 16.35 13.23 1.79
CA THR A 87 16.90 13.11 3.15
C THR A 87 16.38 11.82 3.80
N PRO A 88 17.05 11.30 4.84
CA PRO A 88 16.56 10.13 5.57
C PRO A 88 15.13 10.30 6.12
N ASN A 89 14.78 11.50 6.59
CA ASN A 89 13.43 11.79 7.08
C ASN A 89 12.39 11.78 5.94
N GLN A 90 12.75 12.26 4.73
CA GLN A 90 11.87 12.22 3.57
C GLN A 90 11.67 10.79 3.04
N GLU A 91 12.69 9.94 3.09
CA GLU A 91 12.56 8.51 2.77
C GLU A 91 11.58 7.83 3.73
N LEU A 92 11.80 7.97 5.04
CA LEU A 92 10.90 7.44 6.06
C LEU A 92 9.46 7.94 5.91
N ALA A 93 9.27 9.22 5.57
CA ALA A 93 7.94 9.79 5.31
C ALA A 93 7.26 9.11 4.12
N ARG A 94 7.98 8.94 3.01
CA ARG A 94 7.46 8.32 1.79
C ARG A 94 7.13 6.84 1.99
N GLU A 95 8.00 6.12 2.67
CA GLU A 95 7.80 4.72 3.03
C GLU A 95 6.57 4.55 3.94
N ALA A 96 6.48 5.38 4.99
CA ALA A 96 5.35 5.37 5.91
C ALA A 96 4.02 5.64 5.19
N CYS A 97 3.97 6.65 4.33
CA CYS A 97 2.76 6.97 3.56
C CYS A 97 2.43 5.90 2.53
N GLY A 98 3.42 5.35 1.83
CA GLY A 98 3.23 4.26 0.87
C GLY A 98 2.65 3.01 1.52
N LEU A 99 3.24 2.58 2.64
CA LEU A 99 2.72 1.48 3.47
C LEU A 99 1.34 1.79 4.03
N GLY A 100 1.08 3.03 4.43
CA GLY A 100 -0.24 3.49 4.89
C GLY A 100 -1.32 3.37 3.81
N ILE A 101 -1.03 3.76 2.56
CA ILE A 101 -1.95 3.59 1.43
C ILE A 101 -2.23 2.11 1.18
N VAL A 102 -1.20 1.26 1.22
CA VAL A 102 -1.33 -0.19 1.07
C VAL A 102 -2.18 -0.79 2.20
N ALA A 103 -1.98 -0.36 3.44
CA ALA A 103 -2.77 -0.78 4.60
C ALA A 103 -4.25 -0.39 4.43
N VAL A 104 -4.55 0.85 4.02
CA VAL A 104 -5.94 1.29 3.77
C VAL A 104 -6.61 0.45 2.68
N ALA A 105 -5.87 0.07 1.62
CA ALA A 105 -6.41 -0.81 0.59
C ALA A 105 -6.72 -2.22 1.14
N TYR A 106 -5.84 -2.80 1.96
CA TYR A 106 -6.13 -4.09 2.61
C TYR A 106 -7.34 -4.01 3.54
N LEU A 107 -7.47 -2.93 4.31
CA LEU A 107 -8.64 -2.68 5.16
C LEU A 107 -9.94 -2.63 4.34
N LEU A 108 -9.92 -1.93 3.20
CA LEU A 108 -11.03 -1.89 2.25
C LEU A 108 -11.41 -3.31 1.78
N PHE A 109 -10.42 -4.14 1.40
CA PHE A 109 -10.68 -5.50 0.92
C PHE A 109 -11.20 -6.43 2.02
N VAL A 110 -10.72 -6.28 3.27
CA VAL A 110 -11.29 -6.97 4.43
C VAL A 110 -12.77 -6.60 4.60
N GLY A 111 -13.11 -5.31 4.56
CA GLY A 111 -14.49 -4.84 4.62
C GLY A 111 -15.37 -5.40 3.50
N MET A 112 -14.87 -5.41 2.26
CA MET A 112 -15.55 -6.01 1.11
C MET A 112 -15.84 -7.51 1.32
N SER A 113 -14.92 -8.24 1.94
CA SER A 113 -15.09 -9.67 2.21
C SER A 113 -16.26 -9.96 3.15
N PHE A 114 -16.55 -9.07 4.11
CA PHE A 114 -17.70 -9.21 5.01
C PHE A 114 -19.01 -8.87 4.31
N ALA A 115 -19.02 -7.81 3.48
CA ALA A 115 -20.18 -7.43 2.69
C ALA A 115 -20.60 -8.53 1.69
N GLN A 116 -19.64 -9.26 1.11
CA GLN A 116 -19.93 -10.37 0.20
C GLN A 116 -20.58 -11.55 0.92
N LYS A 117 -20.11 -11.92 2.11
CA LYS A 117 -20.67 -13.06 2.88
C LYS A 117 -22.16 -12.85 3.17
N ARG A 118 -22.55 -11.62 3.54
CA ARG A 118 -23.95 -11.26 3.81
C ARG A 118 -24.87 -11.44 2.59
N SER A 119 -24.35 -11.33 1.37
CA SER A 119 -25.13 -11.53 0.14
C SER A 119 -25.40 -13.00 -0.19
N TYR A 120 -24.68 -13.95 0.40
CA TYR A 120 -24.92 -15.39 0.23
C TYR A 120 -25.83 -15.98 1.32
N GLU A 121 -25.98 -15.28 2.44
CA GLU A 121 -26.82 -15.71 3.58
C GLU A 121 -28.27 -15.18 3.49
N GLN A 122 -28.58 -14.35 2.49
CA GLN A 122 -29.93 -13.85 2.15
C GLN A 122 -30.47 -14.61 0.94
#